data_AF-A0A101GIF1-F1
#
_entry.id   AF-A0A101GIF1-F1
#
_cell.length_a   1.000
_cell.length_b   1.000
_cell.length_c   1.000
_cell.angle_alpha   90.00
_cell.angle_beta   90.00
_cell.angle_gamma   90.00
#
_symmetry.space_group_name_H-M   'P 1'
#
loop_
_entity.id
_entity.type
_entity.pdbx_description
1 polymer ?
#
loop_
_entity_poly.entity_id
_entity_poly.type
_entity_poly.pdbx_seq_one_letter_code
_entity_poly.pdbx_strand_id
1 'polypeptide(L)' 'MVFHDLCMDALKRGAMLNDILRLEVREKIARMRYLSEGDLESIDALEPEMKQQVNKLLPEGSIGDVA' A
#
# COMPACT_ATOMS: atom_id res chain seq x y z
N MET A 1 -4.19 9.50 2.83
CA MET A 1 -3.12 9.26 3.83
C MET A 1 -2.80 7.77 3.99
N VAL A 2 -3.79 6.88 3.85
CA VAL A 2 -3.70 5.41 3.93
C VAL A 2 -2.39 4.78 3.40
N PHE A 3 -1.96 5.07 2.17
CA PHE A 3 -0.74 4.47 1.61
C PHE A 3 0.53 4.82 2.40
N HIS A 4 0.66 6.08 2.84
CA HIS A 4 1.80 6.53 3.63
C HIS A 4 1.85 5.77 4.97
N ASP A 5 0.72 5.67 5.65
CA ASP A 5 0.65 5.06 6.98
C ASP A 5 0.95 3.56 6.93
N LEU A 6 0.46 2.87 5.90
CA LEU A 6 0.79 1.46 5.64
C LEU A 6 2.30 1.26 5.39
N CYS A 7 2.90 2.11 4.56
CA CYS A 7 4.33 2.02 4.27
C CYS A 7 5.18 2.33 5.53
N MET A 8 4.77 3.30 6.33
CA MET A 8 5.45 3.62 7.59
C MET A 8 5.34 2.49 8.61
N ASP A 9 4.19 1.82 8.70
CA ASP A 9 4.04 0.62 9.52
C ASP A 9 4.96 -0.51 9.03
N ALA A 10 4.99 -0.76 7.72
CA ALA A 10 5.85 -1.78 7.14
C ALA A 10 7.34 -1.51 7.39
N LEU A 11 7.78 -0.25 7.25
CA LEU A 11 9.15 0.16 7.58
C LEU A 11 9.47 -0.12 9.06
N LYS A 12 8.56 0.22 9.98
CA LYS A 12 8.74 -0.08 11.42
C LYS A 12 8.84 -1.58 11.70
N ARG A 13 8.17 -2.40 10.88
CA ARG A 13 8.14 -3.87 10.99
C ARG A 13 9.25 -4.58 10.19
N GLY A 14 10.18 -3.82 9.62
CA GLY A 14 11.40 -4.34 9.01
C GLY A 14 11.34 -4.52 7.48
N ALA A 15 10.31 -4.02 6.80
CA ALA A 15 10.30 -3.99 5.34
C ALA A 15 11.43 -3.08 4.81
N MET A 16 12.02 -3.44 3.66
CA MET A 16 13.05 -2.60 3.05
C MET A 16 12.44 -1.43 2.29
N LEU A 17 13.01 -0.24 2.46
CA LEU A 17 12.59 0.96 1.73
C LEU A 17 12.62 0.75 0.21
N ASN A 18 13.64 0.06 -0.31
CA ASN A 18 13.76 -0.23 -1.74
C ASN A 18 12.59 -1.05 -2.28
N ASP A 19 12.02 -1.95 -1.48
CA ASP A 19 10.90 -2.78 -1.90
C ASP A 19 9.59 -1.96 -1.90
N ILE A 20 9.41 -1.10 -0.92
CA ILE A 20 8.29 -0.15 -0.86
C ILE A 20 8.28 0.78 -2.09
N LEU A 21 9.45 1.31 -2.46
CA LEU A 21 9.58 2.20 -3.62
C LEU A 21 9.26 1.50 -4.94
N ARG A 22 9.37 0.17 -5.00
CA ARG A 22 9.10 -0.66 -6.18
C ARG A 22 7.66 -1.19 -6.25
N LEU A 23 6.80 -0.88 -5.27
CA LEU A 23 5.41 -1.33 -5.29
C LEU A 23 4.65 -0.78 -6.51
N GLU A 24 4.03 -1.69 -7.27
CA GLU A 24 3.26 -1.36 -8.48
C GLU A 24 2.07 -0.43 -8.17
N VAL A 25 1.51 -0.51 -6.96
CA VAL A 25 0.40 0.34 -6.52
C VAL A 25 0.75 1.84 -6.58
N ARG A 26 2.04 2.21 -6.53
CA ARG A 26 2.50 3.61 -6.66
C ARG A 26 2.17 4.20 -8.02
N GLU A 27 2.31 3.40 -9.09
CA GLU A 27 1.96 3.81 -10.44
C GLU A 27 0.44 3.97 -10.59
N LYS A 28 -0.34 3.10 -9.96
CA LYS A 28 -1.80 3.20 -9.95
C LYS A 28 -2.25 4.47 -9.23
N ILE A 29 -1.69 4.75 -8.05
CA ILE A 29 -1.95 6.00 -7.28
C ILE A 29 -1.62 7.23 -8.13
N ALA A 30 -0.48 7.25 -8.81
CA ALA A 30 -0.08 8.37 -9.67
C ALA A 30 -1.06 8.57 -10.84
N ARG A 31 -1.59 7.48 -11.41
CA ARG A 31 -2.56 7.53 -12.52
C ARG A 31 -3.96 7.95 -12.09
N MET A 32 -4.30 7.89 -10.80
CA MET A 32 -5.60 8.34 -10.30
C MET A 32 -5.90 9.81 -10.63
N ARG A 33 -4.87 10.65 -10.79
CA ARG A 33 -5.03 12.03 -11.26
C ARG A 33 -5.74 12.15 -12.61
N TYR A 34 -5.71 11.10 -13.43
CA TYR A 34 -6.33 11.08 -14.76
C TYR A 34 -7.73 10.47 -14.77
N LEU A 35 -8.23 9.93 -13.64
CA LEU A 35 -9.60 9.44 -13.55
C LEU A 35 -10.57 10.62 -13.44
N SER A 36 -11.72 10.49 -14.10
CA SER A 36 -12.81 11.46 -13.99
C SER A 36 -13.39 11.46 -12.58
N GLU A 37 -13.83 12.61 -12.07
CA GLU A 37 -14.41 12.78 -10.73
C GLU A 37 -15.60 11.84 -10.43
N GLY A 38 -16.24 11.25 -11.46
CA GLY A 38 -17.30 10.25 -11.29
C GLY A 38 -16.83 8.85 -10.88
N ASP A 39 -15.52 8.60 -10.81
CA ASP A 39 -14.93 7.28 -10.56
C ASP A 39 -14.23 7.22 -9.19
N LEU A 40 -14.90 7.78 -8.16
CA LEU A 40 -14.41 7.76 -6.78
C LEU A 40 -14.30 6.33 -6.22
N GLU A 41 -15.15 5.41 -6.69
CA GLU A 41 -15.11 3.99 -6.30
C GLU A 41 -13.76 3.33 -6.65
N SER A 42 -13.08 3.81 -7.70
CA SER A 42 -11.75 3.34 -8.06
C SER A 42 -10.67 3.70 -7.03
N ILE A 43 -10.88 4.74 -6.20
CA ILE A 43 -9.99 5.08 -5.09
C ILE A 43 -10.16 4.06 -3.95
N ASP A 44 -11.40 3.74 -3.61
CA ASP A 44 -11.72 2.79 -2.54
C ASP A 44 -11.28 1.36 -2.92
N ALA A 45 -11.39 0.99 -4.19
CA ALA A 45 -10.89 -0.28 -4.72
C ALA A 45 -9.36 -0.44 -4.62
N LEU A 46 -8.63 0.67 -4.51
CA LEU A 46 -7.17 0.71 -4.46
C LEU A 46 -6.63 0.44 -3.05
N GLU A 47 -7.41 0.74 -2.00
CA GLU A 47 -7.03 0.48 -0.62
C GLU A 47 -6.72 -1.00 -0.31
N PRO A 48 -7.57 -1.99 -0.66
CA PRO A 48 -7.25 -3.40 -0.41
C PRO A 48 -6.00 -3.84 -1.17
N GLU A 49 -5.77 -3.30 -2.36
CA GLU A 49 -4.56 -3.57 -3.13
C GLU A 49 -3.31 -3.01 -2.43
N MET A 50 -3.37 -1.78 -1.91
CA MET A 50 -2.27 -1.21 -1.11
C MET A 50 -1.93 -2.10 0.08
N LYS A 51 -2.95 -2.51 0.86
CA LYS A 51 -2.75 -3.40 2.02
C LYS A 51 -2.13 -4.72 1.63
N GLN A 52 -2.62 -5.34 0.55
CA GLN A 52 -2.10 -6.62 0.07
C GLN A 52 -0.64 -6.50 -0.37
N GLN A 53 -0.29 -5.48 -1.15
CA GLN A 53 1.07 -5.30 -1.65
C GLN A 53 2.06 -4.96 -0.53
N VAL A 54 1.68 -4.09 0.41
CA VAL A 54 2.54 -3.72 1.54
C VAL A 54 2.75 -4.89 2.50
N ASN A 55 1.70 -5.67 2.80
CA ASN A 55 1.83 -6.84 3.69
C ASN A 55 2.77 -7.93 3.14
N LYS A 56 2.92 -8.04 1.81
CA LYS A 56 3.86 -8.97 1.18
C LYS A 56 5.33 -8.60 1.39
N LEU A 57 5.62 -7.35 1.79
CA LEU A 57 6.98 -6.89 2.05
C LEU A 57 7.45 -7.20 3.48
N LEU A 58 6.55 -7.69 4.32
CA LEU A 58 6.85 -8.00 5.71
C LEU A 58 7.57 -9.35 5.80
N PRO A 59 8.70 -9.43 6.54
CA PRO A 59 9.36 -10.70 6.82
C PRO A 59 8.39 -11.74 7.44
N GLU A 60 8.56 -13.02 7.09
CA GLU A 60 7.83 -14.11 7.72
C GLU A 60 8.15 -14.13 9.23
N GLY A 61 7.17 -13.71 10.04
CA GLY A 61 7.33 -13.49 11.49
C GLY A 61 6.92 -12.10 11.98
N SER A 62 6.72 -11.14 11.07
CA SER A 62 6.24 -9.79 11.41
C SER A 62 4.73 -9.67 11.53
N ILE A 63 3.97 -10.75 11.31
CA ILE A 63 2.53 -10.82 11.58
C ILE A 63 2.36 -10.82 13.11
N GLY A 64 2.37 -9.63 13.69
CA GLY A 64 1.81 -9.43 15.02
C GLY A 64 0.34 -9.79 14.97
N ASP A 65 -0.06 -10.69 15.86
CA ASP A 65 -1.41 -11.16 16.09
C ASP A 65 -2.46 -10.07 15.84
N VAL A 66 -3.34 -10.30 14.87
CA VAL A 66 -4.67 -9.69 14.86
C VAL A 66 -5.59 -10.60 15.67
N ALA A 67 -5.59 -10.39 16.98
CA ALA A 67 -6.62 -10.88 17.89
C ALA A 67 -7.86 -9.98 17.81
#